data_AF-A0A8S2N493-F1
#
_entry.id   AF-A0A8S2N493-F1
#
_cell.length_a   1.000
_cell.length_b   1.000
_cell.length_c   1.000
_cell.angle_alpha   90.00
_cell.angle_beta   90.00
_cell.angle_gamma   90.00
#
_symmetry.space_group_name_H-M   'P 1'
#
loop_
_entity.id
_entity.type
_entity.pdbx_description
1 polymer ?
#
loop_
_entity_poly.entity_id
_entity_poly.type
_entity_poly.pdbx_seq_one_letter_code
_entity_poly.pdbx_strand_id
1 'polypeptide(L)'
;SNAHETDITALIVPTKKKHNTIAPHNNNRPQASDINDNELVREMRQKLKGRNLRDVVIDGANIGRTYGDSEFSARGIKLAVDLFHSYGYPDSKIVVIVPAHYLSKDKEHIFPNLIHRKIVHKAFQQKIDDKNKRFYDDRLIVDVAVVRKGIILSNDFYRDLLADSGDAVRKTIRERLLCYRFIGDNLCLPNPVSEGGLPLDTFLSM
;
A
#
# COMPACT_ATOMS: atom_id res chain seq x y z
N SER A 1 9.30 32.15 10.68
CA SER A 1 9.67 30.74 10.89
C SER A 1 8.62 30.08 11.77
N ASN A 2 7.63 29.43 11.19
CA ASN A 2 6.72 28.55 11.93
C ASN A 2 6.77 27.19 11.25
N ALA A 3 7.34 26.22 11.96
CA ALA A 3 7.30 24.82 11.57
C ALA A 3 5.83 24.38 11.62
N HIS A 4 5.28 23.97 10.49
CA HIS A 4 4.07 23.16 10.46
C HIS A 4 4.41 21.81 11.08
N GLU A 5 4.06 21.66 12.35
CA GLU A 5 4.04 20.39 13.06
C GLU A 5 3.10 19.46 12.29
N THR A 6 3.69 18.52 11.56
CA THR A 6 2.97 17.54 10.75
C THR A 6 2.42 16.52 11.72
N ASP A 7 1.12 16.57 11.95
CA ASP A 7 0.42 15.61 12.81
C ASP A 7 0.48 14.22 12.16
N ILE A 8 1.54 13.49 12.49
CA ILE A 8 1.87 12.15 12.00
C ILE A 8 0.97 11.14 12.71
N THR A 9 -0.23 10.92 12.18
CA THR A 9 -1.03 9.74 12.57
C THR A 9 -0.41 8.50 11.89
N ALA A 10 0.65 7.94 12.49
CA ALA A 10 1.33 6.75 11.98
C ALA A 10 0.53 5.49 12.34
N LEU A 11 -0.08 4.83 11.36
CA LEU A 11 -0.64 3.50 11.58
C LEU A 11 0.47 2.44 11.49
N ILE A 12 0.62 1.68 12.57
CA ILE A 12 1.60 0.61 12.78
C ILE A 12 0.83 -0.72 12.79
N VAL A 13 1.16 -1.67 11.91
CA VAL A 13 0.54 -3.01 11.89
C VAL A 13 1.59 -4.09 12.17
N PRO A 14 1.56 -4.73 13.34
CA PRO A 14 2.41 -5.87 13.61
C PRO A 14 1.90 -7.11 12.88
N THR A 15 2.80 -7.83 12.19
CA THR A 15 2.53 -9.21 11.77
C THR A 15 2.99 -10.17 12.86
N LYS A 16 2.14 -11.14 13.22
CA LYS A 16 2.45 -12.15 14.24
C LYS A 16 3.73 -12.91 13.87
N LYS A 17 4.80 -12.71 14.64
CA LYS A 17 5.96 -13.62 14.64
C LYS A 17 5.50 -14.97 15.20
N LYS A 18 5.69 -16.06 14.44
CA LYS A 18 5.73 -17.41 15.01
C LYS A 18 7.19 -17.85 15.06
N HIS A 19 7.76 -17.91 16.27
CA HIS A 19 8.79 -18.89 16.61
C HIS A 19 8.80 -19.14 18.14
N ASN A 20 8.52 -20.40 18.52
CA ASN A 20 8.89 -21.04 19.81
C ASN A 20 10.44 -21.05 19.92
N THR A 21 11.16 -21.09 21.05
CA THR A 21 10.99 -21.51 22.47
C THR A 21 12.22 -20.95 23.24
N ILE A 22 12.16 -20.54 24.53
CA ILE A 22 12.65 -21.21 25.77
C ILE A 22 12.45 -20.21 26.96
N ALA A 23 12.13 -20.72 28.16
CA ALA A 23 11.69 -20.03 29.39
C ALA A 23 12.83 -19.38 30.25
N PRO A 24 12.59 -18.97 31.52
CA PRO A 24 11.93 -17.73 31.95
C PRO A 24 12.88 -16.79 32.71
N HIS A 25 12.69 -15.47 32.59
CA HIS A 25 13.23 -14.53 33.58
C HIS A 25 12.22 -13.44 33.92
N ASN A 26 11.85 -13.43 35.19
CA ASN A 26 10.98 -12.48 35.85
C ASN A 26 11.68 -11.13 35.92
N ASN A 27 11.08 -10.08 35.35
CA ASN A 27 11.31 -8.70 35.73
C ASN A 27 10.04 -7.89 35.43
N ASN A 28 9.21 -7.72 36.47
CA ASN A 28 8.13 -6.76 36.50
C ASN A 28 8.69 -5.34 36.35
N ARG A 29 8.71 -4.83 35.12
CA ARG A 29 8.78 -3.40 34.81
C ARG A 29 7.86 -3.17 33.61
N PRO A 30 6.88 -2.25 33.67
CA PRO A 30 6.08 -1.95 32.49
C PRO A 30 7.03 -1.35 31.44
N GLN A 31 7.28 -2.07 30.36
CA GLN A 31 7.96 -1.55 29.18
C GLN A 31 7.02 -0.55 28.52
N ALA A 32 7.45 0.71 28.40
CA ALA A 32 6.69 1.78 27.76
C ALA A 32 6.55 1.62 26.23
N SER A 33 6.86 0.45 25.67
CA SER A 33 6.78 0.12 24.24
C SER A 33 5.49 -0.60 23.83
N ASP A 34 4.66 -1.00 24.79
CA ASP A 34 3.48 -1.86 24.54
C ASP A 34 2.16 -1.07 24.45
N ILE A 35 2.22 0.26 24.43
CA ILE A 35 1.06 1.13 24.22
C ILE A 35 0.80 1.26 22.70
N ASN A 36 -0.19 0.50 22.21
CA ASN A 36 -1.21 0.90 21.22
C ASN A 36 -1.11 0.68 19.68
N ASP A 37 -0.31 -0.24 19.17
CA ASP A 37 -0.37 -0.61 17.74
C ASP A 37 -1.74 -1.20 17.30
N ASN A 38 -2.39 -1.94 18.19
CA ASN A 38 -3.76 -2.41 17.96
C ASN A 38 -4.79 -1.28 18.06
N GLU A 39 -4.52 -0.20 18.80
CA GLU A 39 -5.51 0.84 19.04
C GLU A 39 -5.64 1.76 17.82
N LEU A 40 -4.54 2.19 17.20
CA LEU A 40 -4.61 3.02 16.00
C LEU A 40 -5.31 2.29 14.84
N VAL A 41 -4.98 1.02 14.62
CA VAL A 41 -5.65 0.18 13.61
C VAL A 41 -7.13 0.01 13.94
N ARG A 42 -7.46 -0.21 15.23
CA ARG A 42 -8.84 -0.33 15.69
C ARG A 42 -9.59 0.99 15.51
N GLU A 43 -8.97 2.12 15.81
CA GLU A 43 -9.54 3.45 15.63
C GLU A 43 -9.81 3.72 14.14
N MET A 44 -8.83 3.46 13.27
CA MET A 44 -9.00 3.60 11.82
C MET A 44 -10.12 2.69 11.30
N ARG A 45 -10.15 1.42 11.72
CA ARG A 45 -11.23 0.49 11.39
C ARG A 45 -12.59 1.00 11.83
N GLN A 46 -12.68 1.60 13.03
CA GLN A 46 -13.94 2.16 13.54
C GLN A 46 -14.34 3.42 12.79
N LYS A 47 -13.39 4.31 12.48
CA LYS A 47 -13.61 5.50 11.64
C LYS A 47 -14.11 5.14 10.25
N LEU A 48 -13.64 4.02 9.68
CA LEU A 48 -14.01 3.54 8.35
C LEU A 48 -15.27 2.65 8.35
N LYS A 49 -15.71 2.15 9.52
CA LYS A 49 -16.84 1.22 9.63
C LYS A 49 -18.12 1.86 9.10
N GLY A 50 -18.78 1.16 8.17
CA GLY A 50 -20.04 1.62 7.57
C GLY A 50 -19.88 2.71 6.49
N ARG A 51 -18.65 3.17 6.21
CA ARG A 51 -18.39 4.12 5.11
C ARG A 51 -18.31 3.41 3.77
N ASN A 52 -18.57 4.16 2.70
CA ASN A 52 -18.29 3.70 1.35
C ASN A 52 -16.79 3.87 1.04
N LEU A 53 -16.02 2.80 1.23
CA LEU A 53 -14.57 2.83 1.00
C LEU A 53 -14.23 3.02 -0.49
N ARG A 54 -13.23 3.83 -0.81
CA ARG A 54 -12.62 3.84 -2.16
C ARG A 54 -11.81 2.57 -2.36
N ASP A 55 -11.73 2.09 -3.58
CA ASP A 55 -10.83 0.99 -3.91
C ASP A 55 -9.37 1.43 -3.79
N VAL A 56 -8.49 0.50 -3.44
CA VAL A 56 -7.05 0.76 -3.29
C VAL A 56 -6.31 0.00 -4.38
N VAL A 57 -5.68 0.74 -5.29
CA VAL A 57 -4.80 0.21 -6.31
C VAL A 57 -3.36 0.35 -5.83
N ILE A 58 -2.70 -0.77 -5.58
CA ILE A 58 -1.37 -0.83 -5.01
C ILE A 58 -0.36 -1.07 -6.13
N ASP A 59 0.64 -0.20 -6.21
CA ASP A 59 1.83 -0.41 -7.02
C ASP A 59 2.73 -1.44 -6.34
N GLY A 60 2.61 -2.70 -6.79
CA GLY A 60 3.30 -3.81 -6.17
C GLY A 60 4.82 -3.77 -6.38
N ALA A 61 5.29 -3.22 -7.49
CA ALA A 61 6.73 -3.07 -7.74
C ALA A 61 7.34 -2.03 -6.82
N ASN A 62 6.68 -0.88 -6.65
CA ASN A 62 7.10 0.17 -5.75
C ASN A 62 7.14 -0.33 -4.29
N ILE A 63 6.03 -0.90 -3.80
CA ILE A 63 5.95 -1.47 -2.45
C ILE A 63 7.01 -2.55 -2.22
N GLY A 64 7.13 -3.50 -3.15
CA GLY A 64 8.05 -4.62 -3.02
C GLY A 64 9.52 -4.20 -3.01
N ARG A 65 9.89 -3.20 -3.84
CA ARG A 65 11.28 -2.68 -3.87
C ARG A 65 11.60 -1.76 -2.70
N THR A 66 10.64 -0.95 -2.24
CA THR A 66 10.86 -0.09 -1.07
C THR A 66 11.02 -0.92 0.19
N TYR A 67 10.23 -1.98 0.37
CA TYR A 67 10.37 -2.87 1.53
C TYR A 67 11.65 -3.71 1.48
N GLY A 68 12.01 -4.24 0.32
CA GLY A 68 13.22 -5.07 0.17
C GLY A 68 14.53 -4.29 0.01
N ASP A 69 14.52 -2.98 0.29
CA ASP A 69 15.69 -2.09 0.22
C ASP A 69 16.49 -2.24 -1.09
N SER A 70 15.85 -1.88 -2.21
CA SER A 70 16.35 -2.03 -3.59
C SER A 70 16.23 -3.44 -4.17
N GLU A 71 16.15 -4.49 -3.36
CA GLU A 71 15.67 -5.80 -3.82
C GLU A 71 14.15 -5.90 -3.76
N PHE A 72 13.56 -6.71 -4.64
CA PHE A 72 12.13 -6.94 -4.60
C PHE A 72 11.77 -7.96 -3.52
N SER A 73 10.82 -7.62 -2.65
CA SER A 73 10.27 -8.53 -1.66
C SER A 73 8.74 -8.59 -1.68
N ALA A 74 8.18 -9.77 -1.95
CA ALA A 74 6.74 -10.02 -1.92
C ALA A 74 6.13 -9.82 -0.51
N ARG A 75 6.96 -9.86 0.54
CA ARG A 75 6.54 -9.60 1.92
C ARG A 75 6.02 -8.18 2.11
N GLY A 76 6.60 -7.19 1.44
CA GLY A 76 6.11 -5.80 1.47
C GLY A 76 4.67 -5.70 0.96
N ILE A 77 4.35 -6.43 -0.12
CA ILE A 77 3.00 -6.49 -0.68
C ILE A 77 2.03 -7.13 0.31
N LYS A 78 2.44 -8.24 0.94
CA LYS A 78 1.63 -8.90 1.96
C LYS A 78 1.32 -7.96 3.13
N LEU A 79 2.31 -7.20 3.61
CA LEU A 79 2.12 -6.20 4.67
C LEU A 79 1.11 -5.12 4.27
N ALA A 80 1.19 -4.62 3.03
CA ALA A 80 0.23 -3.65 2.52
C ALA A 80 -1.20 -4.21 2.45
N VAL A 81 -1.36 -5.43 1.94
CA VAL A 81 -2.65 -6.12 1.86
C VAL A 81 -3.23 -6.37 3.26
N ASP A 82 -2.41 -6.84 4.19
CA ASP A 82 -2.82 -7.10 5.58
C ASP A 82 -3.23 -5.81 6.31
N LEU A 83 -2.56 -4.69 6.05
CA LEU A 83 -2.93 -3.38 6.59
C LEU A 83 -4.36 -2.99 6.19
N PHE A 84 -4.70 -3.04 4.89
CA PHE A 84 -6.06 -2.70 4.46
C PHE A 84 -7.11 -3.69 4.97
N HIS A 85 -6.80 -5.00 5.02
CA HIS A 85 -7.69 -5.97 5.67
C HIS A 85 -7.94 -5.62 7.14
N SER A 86 -6.91 -5.15 7.85
CA SER A 86 -7.03 -4.75 9.26
C SER A 86 -7.96 -3.53 9.44
N TYR A 87 -8.02 -2.63 8.44
CA TYR A 87 -8.98 -1.53 8.38
C TYR A 87 -10.41 -1.98 8.01
N GLY A 88 -10.59 -3.25 7.63
CA GLY A 88 -11.89 -3.80 7.23
C GLY A 88 -12.16 -3.77 5.73
N TYR A 89 -11.15 -3.54 4.88
CA TYR A 89 -11.32 -3.68 3.44
C TYR A 89 -11.59 -5.14 3.05
N PRO A 90 -12.55 -5.39 2.15
CA PRO A 90 -12.70 -6.70 1.52
C PRO A 90 -11.72 -6.87 0.34
N ASP A 91 -11.40 -8.11 -0.02
CA ASP A 91 -10.55 -8.47 -1.17
C ASP A 91 -10.94 -7.73 -2.45
N SER A 92 -12.25 -7.58 -2.70
CA SER A 92 -12.78 -6.95 -3.91
C SER A 92 -12.44 -5.46 -4.06
N LYS A 93 -11.96 -4.80 -3.00
CA LYS A 93 -11.53 -3.40 -2.99
C LYS A 93 -10.02 -3.21 -2.96
N ILE A 94 -9.24 -4.29 -2.91
CA ILE A 94 -7.77 -4.23 -2.89
C ILE A 94 -7.25 -4.83 -4.20
N VAL A 95 -6.56 -4.02 -5.00
CA VAL A 95 -6.02 -4.44 -6.30
C VAL A 95 -4.52 -4.17 -6.32
N VAL A 96 -3.69 -5.20 -6.31
CA VAL A 96 -2.24 -5.07 -6.43
C VAL A 96 -1.83 -5.41 -7.85
N ILE A 97 -1.13 -4.50 -8.52
CA ILE A 97 -0.58 -4.74 -9.85
C ILE A 97 0.90 -5.03 -9.71
N VAL A 98 1.33 -6.17 -10.25
CA VAL A 98 2.73 -6.63 -10.17
C VAL A 98 3.24 -6.99 -11.56
N PRO A 99 4.39 -6.44 -11.99
CA PRO A 99 5.05 -6.86 -13.23
C PRO A 99 5.38 -8.35 -13.22
N ALA A 100 5.17 -9.02 -14.35
CA ALA A 100 5.35 -10.46 -14.53
C ALA A 100 6.66 -11.04 -13.95
N HIS A 101 7.76 -10.32 -14.14
CA HIS A 101 9.11 -10.76 -13.78
C HIS A 101 9.39 -10.69 -12.26
N TYR A 102 8.54 -10.04 -11.48
CA TYR A 102 8.63 -10.05 -10.01
C TYR A 102 7.90 -11.23 -9.39
N LEU A 103 6.94 -11.84 -10.08
CA LEU A 103 6.20 -13.00 -9.56
C LEU A 103 7.13 -14.20 -9.28
N SER A 104 8.17 -14.39 -10.08
CA SER A 104 9.17 -15.44 -9.87
C SER A 104 10.17 -15.14 -8.74
N LYS A 105 10.16 -13.92 -8.17
CA LYS A 105 11.01 -13.53 -7.04
C LYS A 105 10.36 -13.79 -5.68
N ASP A 106 9.18 -14.39 -5.66
CA ASP A 106 8.43 -14.75 -4.46
C ASP A 106 9.01 -15.98 -3.77
N LYS A 107 10.02 -15.76 -2.92
CA LYS A 107 10.67 -16.80 -2.11
C LYS A 107 9.77 -17.38 -1.01
N GLU A 108 8.70 -16.67 -0.64
CA GLU A 108 7.83 -17.00 0.50
C GLU A 108 6.47 -17.58 0.06
N HIS A 109 6.26 -17.81 -1.24
CA HIS A 109 5.00 -18.31 -1.80
C HIS A 109 3.77 -17.48 -1.41
N ILE A 110 3.91 -16.15 -1.37
CA ILE A 110 2.87 -15.18 -1.04
C ILE A 110 1.86 -15.00 -2.19
N PHE A 111 2.34 -14.92 -3.45
CA PHE A 111 1.49 -14.60 -4.59
C PHE A 111 0.44 -15.66 -4.94
N PRO A 112 0.69 -16.98 -4.86
CA PRO A 112 -0.31 -17.98 -5.23
C PRO A 112 -1.67 -17.77 -4.54
N ASN A 113 -1.67 -17.52 -3.23
CA ASN A 113 -2.90 -17.25 -2.48
C ASN A 113 -3.55 -15.91 -2.86
N LEU A 114 -2.75 -14.84 -2.99
CA LEU A 114 -3.29 -13.52 -3.34
C LEU A 114 -3.82 -13.44 -4.77
N ILE A 115 -3.23 -14.18 -5.71
CA ILE A 115 -3.71 -14.32 -7.09
C ILE A 115 -5.01 -15.14 -7.11
N HIS A 116 -5.08 -16.24 -6.35
CA HIS A 116 -6.29 -17.05 -6.24
C HIS A 116 -7.48 -16.21 -5.73
N ARG A 117 -7.23 -15.38 -4.72
CA ARG A 117 -8.20 -14.43 -4.14
C ARG A 117 -8.51 -13.20 -4.99
N LYS A 118 -7.89 -13.08 -6.19
CA LYS A 118 -8.06 -11.93 -7.10
C LYS A 118 -7.67 -10.58 -6.48
N ILE A 119 -6.68 -10.60 -5.59
CA ILE A 119 -6.07 -9.38 -5.02
C ILE A 119 -4.84 -8.98 -5.86
N VAL A 120 -3.97 -9.93 -6.19
CA VAL A 120 -2.77 -9.67 -7.01
C VAL A 120 -3.06 -9.98 -8.48
N HIS A 121 -2.76 -9.02 -9.34
CA HIS A 121 -2.90 -9.09 -10.78
C HIS A 121 -1.55 -8.90 -11.47
N LYS A 122 -1.25 -9.82 -12.38
CA LYS A 122 -0.07 -9.73 -13.24
C LYS A 122 -0.29 -8.64 -14.28
N ALA A 123 0.61 -7.67 -14.34
CA ALA A 123 0.62 -6.72 -15.44
C ALA A 123 1.07 -7.40 -16.74
N PHE A 124 0.34 -7.14 -17.83
CA PHE A 124 0.68 -7.70 -19.13
C PHE A 124 1.86 -6.93 -19.74
N GLN A 125 2.85 -7.68 -20.24
CA GLN A 125 3.91 -7.12 -21.06
C GLN A 125 3.50 -7.27 -22.52
N GLN A 126 3.28 -6.16 -23.22
CA GLN A 126 3.09 -6.21 -24.66
C GLN A 126 4.46 -6.05 -25.34
N LYS A 127 4.90 -7.10 -26.03
CA LYS A 127 6.05 -7.01 -26.93
C LYS A 127 5.53 -6.40 -28.22
N ILE A 128 5.92 -5.17 -28.51
CA ILE A 128 5.49 -4.46 -29.73
C ILE A 128 6.45 -4.81 -30.88
N ASP A 129 7.75 -5.02 -30.59
CA ASP A 129 8.75 -5.56 -31.53
C ASP A 129 9.98 -6.12 -30.79
N ASP A 130 10.92 -6.75 -31.50
CA ASP A 130 12.14 -7.38 -30.95
C ASP A 130 13.05 -6.46 -30.12
N LYS A 131 12.87 -5.13 -30.23
CA LYS A 131 13.71 -4.14 -29.55
C LYS A 131 12.97 -3.29 -28.51
N ASN A 132 11.63 -3.31 -28.49
CA ASN A 132 10.83 -2.41 -27.66
C ASN A 132 9.84 -3.19 -26.79
N LYS A 133 10.24 -3.45 -25.55
CA LYS A 133 9.31 -3.77 -24.46
C LYS A 133 8.86 -2.45 -23.85
N ARG A 134 7.59 -2.07 -23.99
CA ARG A 134 7.02 -1.00 -23.16
C ARG A 134 6.43 -1.62 -21.91
N PHE A 135 6.98 -1.21 -20.77
CA PHE A 135 6.45 -1.53 -19.45
C PHE A 135 5.39 -0.49 -19.15
N TYR A 136 4.12 -0.83 -19.34
CA TYR A 136 3.01 0.03 -18.96
C TYR A 136 2.43 -0.38 -17.62
N ASP A 137 3.29 -0.81 -16.70
CA ASP A 137 2.84 -1.20 -15.36
C ASP A 137 2.27 0.04 -14.65
N ASP A 138 2.95 1.18 -14.74
CA ASP A 138 2.50 2.49 -14.24
C ASP A 138 1.17 2.93 -14.87
N ARG A 139 1.06 2.81 -16.20
CA ARG A 139 -0.15 3.22 -16.91
C ARG A 139 -1.34 2.33 -16.54
N LEU A 140 -1.13 1.02 -16.42
CA LEU A 140 -2.16 0.09 -15.97
C LEU A 140 -2.60 0.41 -14.53
N ILE A 141 -1.66 0.72 -13.62
CA ILE A 141 -1.97 1.12 -12.25
C ILE A 141 -2.89 2.34 -12.23
N VAL A 142 -2.52 3.40 -12.95
CA VAL A 142 -3.31 4.63 -12.96
C VAL A 142 -4.65 4.45 -13.67
N ASP A 143 -4.69 3.75 -14.81
CA ASP A 143 -5.93 3.50 -15.55
C ASP A 143 -6.92 2.67 -14.72
N VAL A 144 -6.45 1.67 -13.98
CA VAL A 144 -7.31 0.91 -13.05
C VAL A 144 -7.86 1.80 -11.94
N ALA A 145 -7.04 2.70 -11.37
CA ALA A 145 -7.51 3.64 -10.36
C ALA A 145 -8.52 4.65 -10.92
N VAL A 146 -8.35 5.09 -12.18
CA VAL A 146 -9.31 5.94 -12.90
C VAL A 146 -10.65 5.20 -13.02
N VAL A 147 -10.66 4.00 -13.61
CA VAL A 147 -11.87 3.21 -13.89
C VAL A 147 -12.62 2.86 -12.61
N ARG A 148 -11.90 2.42 -11.57
CA ARG A 148 -12.49 2.00 -10.30
C ARG A 148 -12.81 3.17 -9.37
N LYS A 149 -12.48 4.39 -9.79
CA LYS A 149 -12.52 5.60 -8.96
C LYS A 149 -11.78 5.43 -7.62
N GLY A 150 -10.71 4.63 -7.61
CA GLY A 150 -9.93 4.30 -6.43
C GLY A 150 -8.79 5.29 -6.16
N ILE A 151 -8.04 5.01 -5.08
CA ILE A 151 -6.78 5.65 -4.75
C ILE A 151 -5.60 4.79 -5.20
N ILE A 152 -4.43 5.40 -5.36
CA ILE A 152 -3.19 4.72 -5.72
C ILE A 152 -2.28 4.73 -4.50
N LEU A 153 -1.81 3.56 -4.04
CA LEU A 153 -0.75 3.46 -3.04
C LEU A 153 0.60 3.29 -3.77
N SER A 154 1.39 4.37 -3.83
CA SER A 154 2.73 4.37 -4.41
C SER A 154 3.52 5.59 -3.92
N ASN A 155 4.84 5.49 -3.90
CA ASN A 155 5.75 6.63 -3.73
C ASN A 155 6.24 7.19 -5.09
N ASP A 156 5.82 6.60 -6.21
CA ASP A 156 6.04 7.18 -7.54
C ASP A 156 5.00 8.26 -7.83
N PHE A 157 5.47 9.40 -8.34
CA PHE A 157 4.62 10.53 -8.72
C PHE A 157 4.14 10.45 -10.18
N TYR A 158 4.53 9.42 -10.93
CA TYR A 158 4.11 9.15 -12.30
C TYR A 158 4.29 10.37 -13.23
N ARG A 159 5.47 11.03 -13.14
CA ARG A 159 5.73 12.32 -13.80
C ARG A 159 5.52 12.27 -15.32
N ASP A 160 5.91 11.17 -15.96
CA ASP A 160 5.74 10.98 -17.40
C ASP A 160 4.26 10.90 -17.78
N LEU A 161 3.44 10.22 -16.97
CA LEU A 161 1.99 10.14 -17.18
C LEU A 161 1.30 11.48 -16.94
N LEU A 162 1.81 12.31 -16.03
CA LEU A 162 1.32 13.67 -15.82
C LEU A 162 1.54 14.57 -17.05
N ALA A 163 2.65 14.40 -17.76
CA ALA A 163 2.95 15.14 -18.98
C ALA A 163 2.05 14.67 -20.14
N ASP A 164 1.95 13.37 -20.37
CA ASP A 164 1.49 12.81 -21.65
C ASP A 164 0.05 12.25 -21.64
N SER A 165 -0.69 12.36 -20.53
CA SER A 165 -2.04 11.77 -20.40
C SER A 165 -3.17 12.78 -20.29
N GLY A 166 -4.42 12.34 -20.48
CA GLY A 166 -5.61 13.19 -20.35
C GLY A 166 -5.95 13.57 -18.90
N ASP A 167 -6.93 14.47 -18.75
CA ASP A 167 -7.25 15.10 -17.46
C ASP A 167 -7.66 14.11 -16.35
N ALA A 168 -8.35 13.02 -16.70
CA ALA A 168 -8.74 12.00 -15.73
C ALA A 168 -7.53 11.32 -15.05
N VAL A 169 -6.48 11.04 -15.81
CA VAL A 169 -5.21 10.46 -15.32
C VAL A 169 -4.51 11.47 -14.42
N ARG A 170 -4.36 12.71 -14.89
CA ARG A 170 -3.72 13.79 -14.12
C ARG A 170 -4.43 14.06 -12.79
N LYS A 171 -5.76 14.16 -12.82
CA LYS A 171 -6.60 14.35 -11.64
C LYS A 171 -6.43 13.20 -10.65
N THR A 172 -6.43 11.96 -11.15
CA THR A 172 -6.23 10.77 -10.30
C THR A 172 -4.88 10.79 -9.60
N ILE A 173 -3.80 11.09 -10.31
CA ILE A 173 -2.45 11.14 -9.71
C ILE A 173 -2.37 12.28 -8.68
N ARG A 174 -2.88 13.48 -9.00
CA ARG A 174 -2.78 14.64 -8.10
C ARG A 174 -3.63 14.53 -6.84
N GLU A 175 -4.84 14.00 -6.96
CA GLU A 175 -5.83 14.03 -5.88
C GLU A 175 -5.98 12.70 -5.14
N ARG A 176 -5.46 11.60 -5.72
CA ARG A 176 -5.73 10.24 -5.20
C ARG A 176 -4.48 9.38 -5.07
N LEU A 177 -3.28 9.97 -5.15
CA LEU A 177 -2.04 9.30 -4.78
C LEU A 177 -1.83 9.35 -3.27
N LEU A 178 -1.64 8.18 -2.66
CA LEU A 178 -1.30 8.00 -1.26
C LEU A 178 0.14 7.48 -1.16
N CYS A 179 1.02 8.33 -0.63
CA CYS A 179 2.39 7.94 -0.33
C CYS A 179 2.45 7.11 0.96
N TYR A 180 3.57 6.45 1.20
CA TYR A 180 3.77 5.61 2.37
C TYR A 180 5.23 5.58 2.82
N ARG A 181 5.45 5.03 4.02
CA ARG A 181 6.79 4.75 4.54
C ARG A 181 6.80 3.40 5.26
N PHE A 182 7.87 2.63 5.09
CA PHE A 182 8.14 1.47 5.94
C PHE A 182 9.00 1.88 7.14
N ILE A 183 8.62 1.41 8.33
CA ILE A 183 9.42 1.48 9.57
C ILE A 183 9.54 0.05 10.11
N GLY A 184 10.62 -0.64 9.72
CA GLY A 184 10.70 -2.09 9.87
C GLY A 184 9.60 -2.78 9.07
N ASP A 185 8.81 -3.64 9.73
CA ASP A 185 7.68 -4.35 9.11
C ASP A 185 6.38 -3.53 9.09
N ASN A 186 6.41 -2.28 9.56
CA ASN A 186 5.22 -1.44 9.66
C ASN A 186 5.09 -0.54 8.43
N LEU A 187 3.99 -0.68 7.70
CA LEU A 187 3.62 0.22 6.61
C LEU A 187 2.81 1.40 7.16
N CYS A 188 3.43 2.57 7.22
CA CYS A 188 2.81 3.79 7.71
C CYS A 188 2.24 4.61 6.54
N LEU A 189 0.98 5.03 6.70
CA LEU A 189 0.26 5.89 5.75
C LEU A 189 0.08 7.27 6.38
N PRO A 190 0.84 8.30 5.97
CA PRO A 190 0.61 9.66 6.44
C PRO A 190 -0.69 10.23 5.87
N ASN A 191 -1.20 11.31 6.48
CA ASN A 191 -2.28 12.06 5.88
C ASN A 191 -1.84 12.57 4.48
N PRO A 192 -2.64 12.34 3.43
CA PRO A 192 -2.29 12.75 2.08
C PRO A 192 -2.14 14.28 2.02
N VAL A 193 -1.05 14.73 1.40
CA VAL A 193 -0.70 16.15 1.25
C VAL A 193 -1.55 16.84 0.17
N SER A 194 -2.52 16.16 -0.44
CA SER A 194 -3.41 16.73 -1.46
C SER A 194 -4.10 18.00 -0.96
N GLU A 195 -4.39 18.94 -1.87
CA GLU A 195 -5.06 20.21 -1.56
C GLU A 195 -6.25 20.00 -0.61
N GLY A 196 -6.12 20.53 0.61
CA GLY A 196 -7.12 20.41 1.68
C GLY A 196 -6.71 19.58 2.90
N GLY A 197 -5.61 18.83 2.86
CA GLY A 197 -5.08 18.12 4.04
C GLY A 197 -6.08 17.13 4.65
N LEU A 198 -6.82 16.41 3.81
CA LEU A 198 -7.88 15.52 4.26
C LEU A 198 -7.34 14.45 5.22
N PRO A 199 -8.01 14.21 6.35
CA PRO A 199 -7.72 13.06 7.20
C PRO A 199 -7.75 11.76 6.41
N LEU A 200 -6.82 10.84 6.71
CA LEU A 200 -6.66 9.59 5.98
C LEU A 200 -7.97 8.78 5.85
N ASP A 201 -8.78 8.71 6.90
CA ASP A 201 -10.07 8.01 6.88
C ASP A 201 -11.04 8.61 5.86
N THR A 202 -11.03 9.94 5.73
CA THR A 202 -11.86 10.65 4.76
C THR A 202 -11.32 10.43 3.36
N PHE A 203 -10.01 10.49 3.17
CA PHE A 203 -9.36 10.22 1.88
C PHE A 203 -9.63 8.79 1.35
N LEU A 204 -9.68 7.81 2.27
CA LEU A 204 -9.98 6.41 1.97
C LEU A 204 -11.47 6.15 1.72
N SER A 205 -12.36 7.13 1.92
CA SER A 205 -13.81 7.01 1.73
C SER A 205 -14.33 7.93 0.61
N MET A 206 -15.48 7.58 0.04
CA MET A 206 -16.23 8.40 -0.93
C MET A 206 -17.20 9.34 -0.24
#